data_AF-A0A7R9LPH5-F1
#
_entry.id   AF-A0A7R9LPH5-F1
#
_cell.length_a   1.000
_cell.length_b   1.000
_cell.length_c   1.000
_cell.angle_alpha   90.00
_cell.angle_beta   90.00
_cell.angle_gamma   90.00
#
_symmetry.space_group_name_H-M   'P 1'
#
loop_
_entity.id
_entity.type
_entity.pdbx_description
1 polymer ?
#
loop_
_entity_poly.entity_id
_entity_poly.type
_entity_poly.pdbx_seq_one_letter_code
_entity_poly.pdbx_strand_id
1 'polypeptide(L)'
;MAIYGGCLVFTDAKILTTLFAVFLYHISLFGITAGVHRLWSHKAYKAKLPFRIILAICNSISYQNSIYEWGRDHRVHHKYTETDADPVNSLRGFFFSHCGWLMCRKHPDVKGIGGKVDLSDMLADPVVAIQKQYYMPSVVLLCFVMPTVVPTYFWSESLWNAFFVCVMFRY
;
A
#
# COMPACT_ATOMS: atom_id res chain seq x y z
N MET A 1 -14.21 7.47 10.25
CA MET A 1 -14.04 8.13 8.94
C MET A 1 -14.40 7.21 7.78
N ALA A 2 -13.82 6.02 7.66
CA ALA A 2 -14.18 5.06 6.61
C ALA A 2 -15.67 4.68 6.58
N ILE A 3 -16.27 4.32 7.73
CA ILE A 3 -17.70 3.99 7.84
C ILE A 3 -18.59 5.12 7.30
N TYR A 4 -18.25 6.37 7.62
CA TYR A 4 -18.98 7.54 7.13
C TYR A 4 -18.88 7.69 5.61
N GLY A 5 -17.68 7.51 5.03
CA GLY A 5 -17.53 7.46 3.57
C GLY A 5 -18.34 6.34 2.93
N GLY A 6 -18.41 5.18 3.57
CA GLY A 6 -19.28 4.07 3.15
C GLY A 6 -20.77 4.45 3.17
N CYS A 7 -21.24 5.20 4.17
CA CYS A 7 -22.61 5.72 4.18
C CYS A 7 -22.85 6.70 3.02
N LEU A 8 -21.89 7.58 2.71
CA LEU A 8 -21.99 8.55 1.61
C LEU A 8 -22.15 7.88 0.25
N VAL A 9 -21.51 6.73 0.03
CA VAL A 9 -21.67 5.92 -1.21
C VAL A 9 -23.13 5.59 -1.51
N PHE A 10 -23.95 5.35 -0.49
CA PHE A 10 -25.35 4.94 -0.64
C PHE A 10 -26.35 6.09 -0.51
N THR A 11 -25.90 7.28 -0.07
CA THR A 11 -26.81 8.37 0.31
C THR A 11 -26.65 9.62 -0.54
N ASP A 12 -25.42 10.03 -0.86
CA ASP A 12 -25.15 11.36 -1.44
C ASP A 12 -24.11 11.36 -2.56
N ALA A 13 -23.12 10.46 -2.52
CA ALA A 13 -22.04 10.43 -3.49
C ALA A 13 -22.53 10.08 -4.91
N LYS A 14 -21.96 10.75 -5.92
CA LYS A 14 -22.25 10.44 -7.32
C LYS A 14 -21.73 9.04 -7.67
N ILE A 15 -22.46 8.34 -8.55
CA ILE A 15 -22.10 7.00 -9.02
C ILE A 15 -20.67 6.96 -9.60
N LEU A 16 -20.26 7.98 -10.34
CA LEU A 16 -18.90 8.07 -10.90
C LEU A 16 -17.82 8.11 -9.81
N THR A 17 -18.07 8.77 -8.68
CA THR A 17 -17.16 8.81 -7.52
C THR A 17 -16.99 7.42 -6.92
N THR A 18 -18.08 6.67 -6.78
CA THR A 18 -18.05 5.29 -6.31
C THR A 18 -17.30 4.38 -7.28
N LEU A 19 -17.58 4.46 -8.58
CA LEU A 19 -16.87 3.67 -9.60
C LEU A 19 -15.37 3.99 -9.63
N PHE A 20 -15.02 5.26 -9.48
CA PHE A 20 -13.62 5.69 -9.41
C PHE A 20 -12.91 5.18 -8.15
N ALA A 21 -13.58 5.21 -6.99
CA ALA A 21 -13.05 4.60 -5.76
C ALA A 21 -12.82 3.09 -5.95
N VAL A 22 -13.79 2.35 -6.50
CA VAL A 22 -13.64 0.92 -6.80
C VAL A 22 -12.48 0.66 -7.77
N PHE A 23 -12.32 1.49 -8.80
CA PHE A 23 -11.19 1.40 -9.72
C PHE A 23 -9.86 1.60 -8.99
N LEU A 24 -9.71 2.68 -8.20
CA LEU A 24 -8.49 2.95 -7.43
C LEU A 24 -8.17 1.84 -6.42
N TYR A 25 -9.18 1.19 -5.83
CA TYR A 25 -9.01 0.03 -4.97
C TYR A 25 -8.33 -1.12 -5.72
N HIS A 26 -8.82 -1.45 -6.92
CA HIS A 26 -8.22 -2.50 -7.75
C HIS A 26 -6.79 -2.15 -8.21
N ILE A 27 -6.54 -0.88 -8.55
CA ILE A 27 -5.19 -0.41 -8.89
C ILE A 27 -4.25 -0.56 -7.69
N SER A 28 -4.71 -0.22 -6.49
CA SER A 28 -3.94 -0.38 -5.25
C SER A 28 -3.62 -1.85 -4.99
N LEU A 29 -4.62 -2.72 -5.10
CA LEU A 29 -4.47 -4.17 -4.95
C LEU A 29 -3.50 -4.74 -5.97
N PHE A 30 -3.52 -4.25 -7.21
CA PHE A 30 -2.60 -4.67 -8.26
C PHE A 30 -1.16 -4.26 -7.94
N GLY A 31 -0.94 -3.03 -7.47
CA GLY A 31 0.37 -2.55 -7.02
C GLY A 31 0.96 -3.39 -5.87
N ILE A 32 0.11 -3.86 -4.96
CA ILE A 32 0.52 -4.77 -3.89
C ILE A 32 0.81 -6.17 -4.43
N THR A 33 -0.19 -6.81 -5.04
CA THR A 33 -0.16 -8.23 -5.36
C THR A 33 0.76 -8.57 -6.54
N ALA A 34 0.63 -7.86 -7.66
CA ALA A 34 1.47 -8.08 -8.82
C ALA A 34 2.85 -7.41 -8.62
N GLY A 35 2.87 -6.24 -7.98
CA GLY A 35 4.09 -5.48 -7.71
C GLY A 35 4.87 -6.00 -6.51
N VAL A 36 4.73 -5.33 -5.36
CA VAL A 36 5.63 -5.54 -4.21
C VAL A 36 5.67 -6.98 -3.74
N HIS A 37 4.55 -7.69 -3.78
CA HIS A 37 4.46 -9.09 -3.40
C HIS A 37 5.16 -10.02 -4.41
N ARG A 38 4.62 -10.17 -5.62
CA ARG A 38 5.12 -11.19 -6.58
C ARG A 38 6.40 -10.77 -7.30
N LEU A 39 6.50 -9.52 -7.75
CA LEU A 39 7.66 -9.04 -8.53
C LEU A 39 8.87 -8.81 -7.64
N TRP A 40 8.75 -7.93 -6.65
CA TRP A 40 9.91 -7.50 -5.87
C TRP A 40 10.21 -8.44 -4.71
N SER A 41 9.21 -8.87 -3.92
CA SER A 41 9.49 -9.71 -2.74
C SER A 41 9.85 -11.15 -3.12
N HIS A 42 9.07 -11.78 -4.00
CA HIS A 42 9.27 -13.18 -4.39
C HIS A 42 10.05 -13.41 -5.69
N LYS A 43 10.30 -12.36 -6.50
CA LYS A 43 10.98 -12.50 -7.80
C LYS A 43 10.31 -13.53 -8.72
N ALA A 44 8.98 -13.64 -8.64
CA ALA A 44 8.20 -14.66 -9.36
C ALA A 44 8.21 -14.46 -10.88
N TYR A 45 8.51 -13.25 -11.35
CA TYR A 45 8.64 -12.92 -12.78
C TYR A 45 9.58 -11.72 -12.98
N LYS A 46 9.95 -11.45 -14.24
CA LYS A 46 10.74 -10.28 -14.63
C LYS A 46 9.87 -9.29 -15.38
N ALA A 47 10.01 -8.01 -15.06
CA ALA A 47 9.25 -6.92 -15.68
C ALA A 47 10.18 -5.93 -16.40
N LYS A 48 9.77 -5.47 -17.59
CA LYS A 48 10.45 -4.36 -18.28
C LYS A 48 10.23 -3.05 -17.52
N LEU A 49 11.13 -2.07 -17.73
CA LEU A 49 11.10 -0.78 -17.04
C LEU A 49 9.72 -0.09 -17.02
N PRO A 50 8.96 0.02 -18.13
CA PRO A 50 7.66 0.69 -18.10
C PRO A 50 6.68 0.05 -17.13
N PHE A 51 6.64 -1.29 -17.11
CA PHE A 51 5.74 -2.02 -16.23
C PHE A 51 6.13 -1.91 -14.76
N ARG A 52 7.44 -1.89 -14.46
CA ARG A 52 7.94 -1.62 -13.09
C ARG A 52 7.53 -0.24 -12.59
N ILE A 53 7.61 0.79 -13.44
CA ILE A 53 7.18 2.15 -13.09
C ILE A 53 5.69 2.18 -12.80
N ILE A 54 4.86 1.55 -13.65
CA ILE A 54 3.41 1.45 -13.43
C ILE A 54 3.12 0.81 -12.07
N LEU A 55 3.73 -0.34 -11.78
CA LEU A 55 3.53 -1.04 -10.51
C LEU A 55 3.97 -0.22 -9.29
N ALA A 56 5.02 0.59 -9.43
CA ALA A 56 5.47 1.47 -8.34
C ALA A 56 4.52 2.64 -8.08
N ILE A 57 3.91 3.19 -9.13
CA ILE A 57 2.82 4.18 -9.02
C ILE A 57 1.60 3.54 -8.35
N CYS A 58 1.18 2.36 -8.81
CA CYS A 58 0.07 1.60 -8.22
C CYS A 58 0.31 1.30 -6.73
N ASN A 59 1.53 0.91 -6.36
CA ASN A 59 1.91 0.70 -4.96
C ASN A 59 1.82 1.99 -4.13
N SER A 60 2.19 3.15 -4.69
CA SER A 60 2.08 4.43 -3.97
C SER A 60 0.62 4.83 -3.69
N ILE A 61 -0.34 4.41 -4.53
CA ILE A 61 -1.78 4.61 -4.29
C ILE A 61 -2.26 3.78 -3.08
N SER A 62 -1.65 2.63 -2.82
CA SER A 62 -2.06 1.71 -1.75
C SER A 62 -1.64 2.13 -0.33
N TYR A 63 -0.65 3.03 -0.19
CA TYR A 63 -0.12 3.49 1.10
C TYR A 63 0.17 2.36 2.13
N GLN A 64 0.84 1.29 1.69
CA GLN A 64 1.32 0.19 2.56
C GLN A 64 2.84 0.15 2.69
N ASN A 65 3.45 1.27 3.10
CA ASN A 65 4.91 1.51 3.10
C ASN A 65 5.56 1.46 1.71
N SER A 66 6.85 1.83 1.66
CA SER A 66 7.64 1.79 0.43
C SER A 66 7.84 0.34 -0.05
N ILE A 67 8.11 0.16 -1.35
CA ILE A 67 8.40 -1.16 -1.93
C ILE A 67 9.52 -1.87 -1.16
N TYR A 68 10.53 -1.11 -0.77
CA TYR A 68 11.68 -1.60 -0.01
C TYR A 68 11.30 -2.07 1.39
N GLU A 69 10.53 -1.29 2.15
CA GLU A 69 10.17 -1.64 3.53
C GLU A 69 9.17 -2.79 3.58
N TRP A 70 8.14 -2.76 2.74
CA TRP A 70 7.18 -3.85 2.64
C TRP A 70 7.88 -5.12 2.18
N GLY A 71 8.76 -5.03 1.17
CA GLY A 71 9.50 -6.17 0.66
C GLY A 71 10.44 -6.79 1.69
N ARG A 72 11.13 -5.97 2.50
CA ARG A 72 11.92 -6.44 3.64
C ARG A 72 11.04 -7.19 4.63
N ASP A 73 9.99 -6.56 5.12
CA ASP A 73 9.15 -7.13 6.17
C ASP A 73 8.46 -8.42 5.69
N HIS A 74 8.06 -8.49 4.41
CA HIS A 74 7.48 -9.68 3.79
C HIS A 74 8.48 -10.84 3.64
N ARG A 75 9.72 -10.55 3.25
CA ARG A 75 10.80 -11.57 3.22
C ARG A 75 11.12 -12.11 4.61
N VAL A 76 11.09 -11.24 5.64
CA VAL A 76 11.24 -11.68 7.04
C VAL A 76 10.07 -12.56 7.44
N HIS A 77 8.83 -12.11 7.19
CA HIS A 77 7.61 -12.85 7.50
C HIS A 77 7.67 -14.28 6.95
N HIS A 78 7.94 -14.46 5.66
CA HIS A 78 8.01 -15.80 5.06
C HIS A 78 9.14 -16.70 5.59
N LYS A 79 10.26 -16.11 6.01
CA LYS A 79 11.42 -16.89 6.46
C LYS A 79 11.33 -17.27 7.94
N TYR A 80 10.62 -16.46 8.73
CA TYR A 80 10.57 -16.58 10.18
C TYR A 80 9.13 -16.65 10.72
N THR A 81 8.18 -17.12 9.90
CA THR A 81 6.77 -17.30 10.24
C THR A 81 6.60 -17.90 11.63
N GLU A 82 5.64 -17.39 12.40
CA GLU A 82 5.29 -17.92 13.74
C GLU A 82 6.44 -17.85 14.77
N THR A 83 7.36 -16.90 14.60
CA THR A 83 8.39 -16.57 15.60
C THR A 83 8.35 -15.09 15.98
N ASP A 84 9.09 -14.69 17.00
CA ASP A 84 9.22 -13.28 17.41
C ASP A 84 9.94 -12.40 16.38
N ALA A 85 10.56 -13.01 15.36
CA ALA A 85 11.12 -12.33 14.21
C ALA A 85 10.09 -12.05 13.11
N ASP A 86 8.91 -12.68 13.15
CA ASP A 86 7.82 -12.42 12.22
C ASP A 86 7.15 -11.06 12.56
N PRO A 87 7.17 -10.07 11.65
CA PRO A 87 6.50 -8.78 11.88
C PRO A 87 5.00 -8.91 12.20
N VAL A 88 4.35 -9.97 11.71
CA VAL A 88 2.90 -10.20 11.81
C VAL A 88 2.57 -11.53 12.51
N ASN A 89 3.43 -11.97 13.43
CA ASN A 89 3.33 -13.26 14.14
C ASN A 89 1.89 -13.64 14.54
N SER A 90 1.33 -14.64 13.87
CA SER A 90 -0.03 -15.15 14.07
C SER A 90 -0.24 -15.79 15.44
N LEU A 91 0.81 -16.28 16.11
CA LEU A 91 0.72 -16.86 17.46
C LEU A 91 0.34 -15.83 18.53
N ARG A 92 0.50 -14.53 18.23
CA ARG A 92 0.05 -13.43 19.11
C ARG A 92 -1.44 -13.12 18.96
N GLY A 93 -2.16 -13.92 18.18
CA GLY A 93 -3.62 -13.85 18.01
C GLY A 93 -4.04 -12.97 16.83
N PHE A 94 -5.32 -13.13 16.43
CA PHE A 94 -5.92 -12.49 15.26
C PHE A 94 -5.76 -10.97 15.26
N PHE A 95 -6.02 -10.30 16.39
CA PHE A 95 -5.92 -8.85 16.45
C PHE A 95 -4.52 -8.35 16.16
N PHE A 96 -3.49 -9.05 16.69
CA PHE A 96 -2.10 -8.68 16.47
C PHE A 96 -1.71 -8.81 14.99
N SER A 97 -1.96 -9.97 14.38
CA SER A 97 -1.60 -10.23 12.99
C SER A 97 -2.41 -9.41 11.98
N HIS A 98 -3.63 -9.01 12.34
CA HIS A 98 -4.49 -8.19 11.47
C HIS A 98 -4.08 -6.70 11.45
N CYS A 99 -4.02 -6.04 12.62
CA CYS A 99 -3.68 -4.61 12.69
C CYS A 99 -2.86 -4.22 13.93
N GLY A 100 -2.85 -5.05 14.98
CA GLY A 100 -2.16 -4.76 16.24
C GLY A 100 -0.66 -4.56 16.08
N TRP A 101 -0.02 -5.26 15.15
CA TRP A 101 1.40 -5.12 14.87
C TRP A 101 1.80 -3.69 14.42
N LEU A 102 0.91 -2.98 13.73
CA LEU A 102 1.10 -1.58 13.32
C LEU A 102 0.99 -0.59 14.48
N MET A 103 0.27 -0.96 15.54
CA MET A 103 -0.01 -0.11 16.70
C MET A 103 1.02 -0.25 17.82
N CYS A 104 2.03 -1.10 17.63
CA CYS A 104 3.05 -1.36 18.62
C CYS A 104 4.46 -1.20 18.02
N ARG A 105 5.47 -1.08 18.88
CA ARG A 105 6.85 -1.13 18.43
C ARG A 105 7.16 -2.56 17.98
N LYS A 106 7.81 -2.70 16.82
CA LYS A 106 8.34 -3.98 16.33
C LYS A 106 9.24 -4.63 17.38
N HIS A 107 9.10 -5.95 17.54
CA HIS A 107 9.96 -6.75 18.40
C HIS A 107 11.45 -6.57 18.00
N PRO A 108 12.40 -6.58 18.95
CA PRO A 108 13.83 -6.42 18.63
C PRO A 108 14.33 -7.40 17.56
N ASP A 109 13.83 -8.64 17.56
CA ASP A 109 14.24 -9.65 16.58
C ASP A 109 13.83 -9.30 15.16
N VAL A 110 12.64 -8.72 14.96
CA VAL A 110 12.20 -8.20 13.65
C VAL A 110 13.21 -7.18 13.11
N LYS A 111 13.73 -6.28 13.96
CA LYS A 111 14.73 -5.27 13.55
C LYS A 111 16.09 -5.90 13.29
N GLY A 112 16.55 -6.76 14.20
CA GLY A 112 17.85 -7.40 14.12
C GLY A 112 17.99 -8.33 12.91
N ILE A 113 16.93 -9.08 12.59
CA ILE A 113 16.89 -9.98 11.43
C ILE A 113 16.55 -9.22 10.16
N GLY A 114 15.63 -8.25 10.21
CA GLY A 114 15.28 -7.42 9.06
C GLY A 114 16.48 -6.68 8.46
N GLY A 115 17.45 -6.28 9.28
CA GLY A 115 18.72 -5.69 8.81
C GLY A 115 19.68 -6.67 8.13
N LYS A 116 19.46 -7.98 8.27
CA LYS A 116 20.30 -9.04 7.68
C LYS A 116 19.67 -9.66 6.42
N VAL A 117 18.43 -9.29 6.09
CA VAL A 117 17.78 -9.77 4.87
C VAL A 117 18.47 -9.15 3.67
N ASP A 118 18.86 -9.99 2.71
CA ASP A 118 19.39 -9.53 1.43
C ASP A 118 18.30 -8.77 0.66
N LEU A 119 18.57 -7.50 0.39
CA LEU A 119 17.76 -6.58 -0.40
C LEU A 119 18.58 -5.91 -1.51
N SER A 120 19.77 -6.46 -1.82
CA SER A 120 20.66 -5.92 -2.85
C SER A 120 19.96 -5.80 -4.20
N ASP A 121 19.08 -6.74 -4.53
CA ASP A 121 18.27 -6.71 -5.74
C ASP A 121 17.28 -5.55 -5.80
N MET A 122 16.66 -5.19 -4.67
CA MET A 122 15.73 -4.06 -4.59
C MET A 122 16.49 -2.74 -4.62
N LEU A 123 17.65 -2.66 -3.97
CA LEU A 123 18.49 -1.46 -3.97
C LEU A 123 19.12 -1.21 -5.35
N ALA A 124 19.40 -2.26 -6.11
CA ALA A 124 19.89 -2.16 -7.49
C ALA A 124 18.80 -1.75 -8.50
N ASP A 125 17.51 -1.86 -8.16
CA ASP A 125 16.42 -1.41 -9.03
C ASP A 125 16.20 0.11 -8.88
N PRO A 126 16.50 0.92 -9.91
CA PRO A 126 16.34 2.38 -9.82
C PRO A 126 14.89 2.80 -9.57
N VAL A 127 13.90 2.01 -10.00
CA VAL A 127 12.48 2.31 -9.74
C VAL A 127 12.19 2.23 -8.25
N VAL A 128 12.71 1.20 -7.57
CA VAL A 128 12.53 1.01 -6.13
C VAL A 128 13.29 2.08 -5.34
N ALA A 129 14.51 2.41 -5.77
CA ALA A 129 15.31 3.47 -5.14
C ALA A 129 14.61 4.84 -5.20
N ILE A 130 14.08 5.22 -6.37
CA ILE A 130 13.33 6.47 -6.56
C ILE A 130 12.05 6.44 -5.75
N GLN A 131 11.27 5.35 -5.82
CA GLN A 131 10.02 5.25 -5.07
C GLN A 131 10.25 5.35 -3.56
N LYS A 132 11.32 4.74 -3.03
CA LYS A 132 11.73 4.88 -1.62
C LYS A 132 12.10 6.31 -1.26
N GLN A 133 12.87 7.00 -2.11
CA GLN A 133 13.29 8.38 -1.88
C GLN A 133 12.11 9.36 -1.85
N TYR A 134 11.15 9.18 -2.75
CA TYR A 134 9.99 10.07 -2.91
C TYR A 134 8.68 9.46 -2.40
N TYR A 135 8.76 8.48 -1.49
CA TYR A 135 7.59 7.71 -1.04
C TYR A 135 6.50 8.59 -0.44
N MET A 136 6.85 9.43 0.53
CA MET A 136 5.86 10.29 1.19
C MET A 136 5.25 11.32 0.23
N PRO A 137 6.04 12.05 -0.58
CA PRO A 137 5.48 12.88 -1.65
C PRO A 137 4.56 12.13 -2.61
N SER A 138 4.94 10.92 -3.06
CA SER A 138 4.13 10.15 -4.00
C SER A 138 2.81 9.68 -3.37
N VAL A 139 2.82 9.27 -2.10
CA VAL A 139 1.62 8.90 -1.34
C VAL A 139 0.69 10.10 -1.17
N VAL A 140 1.20 11.25 -0.72
CA VAL A 140 0.37 12.46 -0.54
C VAL A 140 -0.31 12.83 -1.87
N LEU A 141 0.44 12.80 -2.96
CA LEU A 141 -0.10 13.10 -4.28
C LEU A 141 -1.10 12.04 -4.78
N LEU A 142 -0.75 10.76 -4.74
CA LEU A 142 -1.48 9.70 -5.44
C LEU A 142 -2.56 9.01 -4.58
N CYS A 143 -2.39 8.98 -3.26
CA CYS A 143 -3.34 8.36 -2.34
C CYS A 143 -4.35 9.36 -1.76
N PHE A 144 -3.96 10.64 -1.60
CA PHE A 144 -4.80 11.66 -0.95
C PHE A 144 -5.27 12.76 -1.92
N VAL A 145 -4.34 13.48 -2.56
CA VAL A 145 -4.67 14.65 -3.40
C VAL A 145 -5.41 14.25 -4.67
N MET A 146 -4.83 13.36 -5.48
CA MET A 146 -5.39 12.95 -6.76
C MET A 146 -6.78 12.32 -6.61
N PRO A 147 -7.02 11.38 -5.67
CA PRO A 147 -8.35 10.81 -5.49
C PRO A 147 -9.42 11.81 -5.04
N THR A 148 -9.02 12.93 -4.43
CA THR A 148 -9.95 13.99 -4.01
C THR A 148 -10.22 15.00 -5.13
N VAL A 149 -9.17 15.41 -5.85
CA VAL A 149 -9.25 16.45 -6.89
C VAL A 149 -9.93 15.93 -8.15
N VAL A 150 -9.66 14.70 -8.57
CA VAL A 150 -10.21 14.15 -9.82
C VAL A 150 -11.74 14.13 -9.80
N PRO A 151 -12.44 13.61 -8.78
CA PRO A 151 -13.90 13.64 -8.75
C PRO A 151 -14.49 15.06 -8.72
N THR A 152 -13.84 15.93 -7.95
CA THR A 152 -14.27 17.32 -7.80
C THR A 152 -14.18 18.07 -9.12
N TYR A 153 -13.10 17.89 -9.87
CA TYR A 153 -12.84 18.62 -11.10
C TYR A 153 -13.61 18.05 -12.30
N PHE A 154 -13.60 16.73 -12.49
CA PHE A 154 -14.10 16.11 -13.73
C PHE A 154 -15.60 15.85 -13.75
N TRP A 155 -16.25 15.66 -12.60
CA TRP A 155 -17.70 15.42 -12.53
C TRP A 155 -18.39 16.16 -11.39
N SER A 156 -17.76 17.24 -10.90
CA SER A 156 -18.35 18.18 -9.93
C SER A 156 -18.86 17.51 -8.65
N GLU A 157 -18.12 16.51 -8.16
CA GLU A 157 -18.37 15.96 -6.82
C GLU A 157 -18.01 16.98 -5.74
N SER A 158 -18.66 16.92 -4.59
CA SER A 158 -18.23 17.75 -3.47
C SER A 158 -16.84 17.30 -2.97
N LEU A 159 -15.99 18.26 -2.59
CA LEU A 159 -14.67 17.95 -1.99
C LEU A 159 -14.80 16.99 -0.79
N TRP A 160 -15.88 17.15 -0.03
CA TRP A 160 -16.18 16.32 1.14
C TRP A 160 -16.45 14.86 0.75
N ASN A 161 -17.37 14.63 -0.19
CA ASN A 161 -17.68 13.28 -0.66
C ASN A 161 -16.48 12.63 -1.35
N ALA A 162 -15.78 13.37 -2.21
CA ALA A 162 -14.59 12.87 -2.89
C ALA A 162 -13.52 12.41 -1.88
N PHE A 163 -13.25 13.19 -0.85
CA PHE A 163 -12.29 12.81 0.18
C PHE A 163 -12.75 11.60 1.00
N PHE A 164 -13.98 11.62 1.53
CA PHE A 164 -14.44 10.53 2.40
C PHE A 164 -14.66 9.22 1.64
N VAL A 165 -15.09 9.25 0.37
CA VAL A 165 -15.32 8.06 -0.44
C VAL A 165 -14.01 7.57 -1.08
N CYS A 166 -13.30 8.42 -1.84
CA CYS A 166 -12.15 7.99 -2.63
C CYS A 166 -10.84 7.91 -1.84
N VAL A 167 -10.77 8.50 -0.63
CA VAL A 167 -9.59 8.40 0.25
C VAL A 167 -9.93 7.58 1.49
N MET A 168 -10.82 8.05 2.36
CA MET A 168 -11.02 7.46 3.69
C MET A 168 -11.71 6.09 3.69
N PHE A 169 -12.67 5.87 2.80
CA PHE A 169 -13.38 4.60 2.68
C PHE A 169 -12.65 3.61 1.77
N ARG A 170 -12.01 4.10 0.71
CA ARG A 170 -11.27 3.28 -0.26
C ARG A 170 -9.94 2.75 0.27
N TYR A 171 -9.22 3.52 1.09
CA TYR A 171 -7.94 3.12 1.69
C TYR A 171 -8.13 2.04 2.77
#